data_AF-A0A7J7C978-F1
#
_entry.id   AF-A0A7J7C978-F1
#
_cell.length_a   1.000
_cell.length_b   1.000
_cell.length_c   1.000
_cell.angle_alpha   90.00
_cell.angle_beta   90.00
_cell.angle_gamma   90.00
#
_symmetry.space_group_name_H-M   'P 1'
#
loop_
_entity.id
_entity.type
_entity.pdbx_description
1 polymer ?
#
loop_
_entity_poly.entity_id
_entity_poly.type
_entity_poly.pdbx_seq_one_letter_code
_entity_poly.pdbx_strand_id
1 'polypeptide(L)'
;MAVVSLSSSAFELDNELPLNPTIRGYGRTGVYKTHILGKPLIMVTLPELNKAILTDDRNFALAYPGMLAILGKRSLLTVHGVEHKRLRRLTTAPINGNEALSMYVELIEDVVMTSFDEWASMNKPIELLVELKRASFKVLTYIFFGGRGYSSLQPLTQLFSDLFGGMFTRPINLPGFPYNKALKAI
;
A
#
# COMPACT_ATOMS: atom_id res chain seq x y z
N MET A 1 -15.79 9.95 -12.72
CA MET A 1 -14.89 9.16 -13.58
C MET A 1 -13.61 8.92 -12.77
N ALA A 2 -13.25 7.68 -12.49
CA ALA A 2 -12.03 7.38 -11.72
C ALA A 2 -10.85 7.24 -12.69
N VAL A 3 -9.79 8.01 -12.44
CA VAL A 3 -8.54 7.92 -13.19
C VAL A 3 -7.53 7.22 -12.30
N VAL A 4 -6.93 6.14 -12.80
CA VAL A 4 -5.85 5.45 -12.11
C VAL A 4 -4.56 5.84 -12.82
N SER A 5 -3.76 6.66 -12.16
CA SER A 5 -2.40 6.98 -12.57
C SER A 5 -1.49 5.86 -12.08
N LEU A 6 -0.93 5.09 -13.02
CA LEU A 6 0.08 4.07 -12.70
C LEU A 6 1.45 4.63 -13.11
N SER A 7 2.33 4.86 -12.13
CA SER A 7 3.74 5.15 -12.41
C SER A 7 4.49 3.86 -12.74
N SER A 8 5.34 3.89 -13.76
CA SER A 8 6.04 2.72 -14.32
C SER A 8 6.83 1.87 -13.31
N SER A 9 7.19 2.39 -12.12
CA SER A 9 7.95 1.69 -11.09
C SER A 9 7.10 0.86 -10.11
N ALA A 10 5.78 1.02 -10.09
CA ALA A 10 4.91 0.35 -9.12
C ALA A 10 4.46 -1.05 -9.55
N PHE A 11 4.93 -1.55 -10.71
CA PHE A 11 4.31 -2.69 -11.40
C PHE A 11 5.23 -3.87 -11.74
N GLU A 12 6.45 -3.93 -11.22
CA GLU A 12 7.25 -5.16 -11.37
C GLU A 12 6.78 -6.31 -10.45
N LEU A 13 5.77 -6.10 -9.60
CA LEU A 13 5.35 -7.08 -8.58
C LEU A 13 3.97 -7.71 -8.77
N ASP A 14 3.25 -7.44 -9.87
CA ASP A 14 2.03 -8.19 -10.19
C ASP A 14 1.90 -8.41 -11.70
N ASN A 15 2.31 -9.59 -12.16
CA ASN A 15 2.20 -10.08 -13.54
C ASN A 15 0.74 -10.36 -13.98
N GLU A 16 -0.26 -9.95 -13.19
CA GLU A 16 -1.67 -10.32 -13.36
C GLU A 16 -2.54 -9.23 -14.02
N LEU A 17 -2.07 -7.98 -14.16
CA LEU A 17 -2.81 -7.02 -15.00
C LEU A 17 -2.47 -7.27 -16.48
N PRO A 18 -3.45 -7.57 -17.34
CA PRO A 18 -3.22 -7.71 -18.76
C PRO A 18 -2.99 -6.32 -19.37
N LEU A 19 -1.79 -5.78 -19.21
CA LEU A 19 -1.33 -4.54 -19.85
C LEU A 19 -1.03 -4.77 -21.34
N ASN A 20 -0.76 -6.01 -21.73
CA ASN A 20 -0.37 -6.40 -23.08
C ASN A 20 -1.50 -6.27 -24.14
N PRO A 21 -2.78 -6.63 -23.89
CA PRO A 21 -3.84 -6.44 -24.87
C PRO A 21 -4.22 -4.97 -25.10
N THR A 22 -4.04 -4.08 -24.11
CA THR A 22 -4.46 -2.67 -24.21
C THR A 22 -3.57 -1.87 -25.15
N ILE A 23 -2.25 -2.10 -25.14
CA ILE A 23 -1.29 -1.41 -26.02
C ILE A 23 -1.48 -1.87 -27.47
N ARG A 24 -1.78 -3.15 -27.70
CA ARG A 24 -2.01 -3.70 -29.06
C ARG A 24 -3.34 -3.25 -29.67
N GLY A 25 -4.39 -3.04 -28.85
CA GLY A 25 -5.73 -2.69 -29.34
C GLY A 25 -6.00 -1.18 -29.51
N TYR A 26 -5.36 -0.32 -28.72
CA TYR A 26 -5.67 1.12 -28.67
C TYR A 26 -4.55 2.04 -29.20
N GLY A 27 -3.42 1.47 -29.64
CA GLY A 27 -2.25 2.23 -30.09
C GLY A 27 -1.46 2.84 -28.92
N ARG A 28 -0.36 3.56 -29.22
CA ARG A 28 0.54 4.15 -28.21
C ARG A 28 0.08 5.54 -27.75
N THR A 29 -1.22 5.72 -27.50
CA THR A 29 -1.79 7.00 -27.07
C THR A 29 -1.51 7.31 -25.60
N GLY A 30 -1.21 6.27 -24.80
CA GLY A 30 -0.91 6.39 -23.38
C GLY A 30 -2.11 6.74 -22.49
N VAL A 31 -3.32 6.69 -23.05
CA VAL A 31 -4.59 6.87 -22.34
C VAL A 31 -5.60 5.83 -22.86
N TYR A 32 -6.11 5.00 -21.95
CA TYR A 32 -6.94 3.84 -22.30
C TYR A 32 -8.20 3.77 -21.44
N LYS A 33 -9.32 3.40 -22.04
CA LYS A 33 -10.55 3.07 -21.30
C LYS A 33 -10.54 1.58 -20.95
N THR A 34 -10.78 1.26 -19.68
CA THR A 34 -10.82 -0.12 -19.20
C THR A 34 -11.94 -0.31 -18.16
N HIS A 35 -12.17 -1.54 -17.74
CA HIS A 35 -13.01 -1.88 -16.62
C HIS A 35 -12.20 -2.69 -15.61
N ILE A 36 -12.02 -2.15 -14.40
CA ILE A 36 -11.40 -2.86 -13.28
C ILE A 36 -12.47 -2.99 -12.21
N LEU A 37 -12.67 -4.22 -11.71
CA LEU A 37 -13.64 -4.55 -10.66
C LEU A 37 -15.07 -4.05 -10.99
N GLY A 38 -15.47 -4.16 -12.25
CA GLY A 38 -16.82 -3.80 -12.72
C GLY A 38 -17.08 -2.30 -12.85
N LYS A 39 -16.06 -1.44 -12.68
CA LYS A 39 -16.19 0.01 -12.84
C LYS A 39 -15.42 0.50 -14.07
N PRO A 40 -16.00 1.40 -14.88
CA PRO A 40 -15.29 2.03 -15.98
C PRO A 40 -14.20 2.97 -15.45
N LEU A 41 -12.99 2.83 -15.95
CA LEU A 41 -11.81 3.59 -15.55
C LEU A 41 -11.04 4.08 -16.77
N ILE A 42 -10.30 5.18 -16.58
CA ILE A 42 -9.28 5.62 -17.52
C ILE A 42 -7.92 5.29 -16.91
N MET A 43 -7.14 4.51 -17.66
CA MET A 43 -5.74 4.21 -17.38
C MET A 43 -4.87 5.21 -18.13
N VAL A 44 -3.97 5.87 -17.40
CA VAL A 44 -3.03 6.85 -17.94
C VAL A 44 -1.61 6.36 -17.68
N THR A 45 -0.80 6.30 -18.74
CA THR A 45 0.59 5.83 -18.68
C THR A 45 1.60 6.92 -19.07
N LEU A 46 1.13 8.11 -19.46
CA LEU A 46 1.99 9.25 -19.81
C LEU A 46 2.47 9.98 -18.54
N PRO A 47 3.78 10.17 -18.34
CA PRO A 47 4.32 10.83 -17.15
C PRO A 47 3.78 12.25 -16.92
N GLU A 48 3.63 13.04 -17.98
CA GLU A 48 3.15 14.42 -17.91
C GLU A 48 1.71 14.48 -17.41
N LEU A 49 0.86 13.58 -17.91
CA LEU A 49 -0.53 13.46 -17.48
C LEU A 49 -0.64 12.92 -16.06
N ASN A 50 0.16 11.91 -15.72
CA ASN A 50 0.22 11.37 -14.35
C ASN A 50 0.61 12.46 -13.35
N LYS A 51 1.60 13.29 -13.68
CA LYS A 51 1.98 14.44 -12.86
C LYS A 51 0.81 15.42 -12.70
N ALA A 52 0.15 15.80 -13.80
CA ALA A 52 -1.00 16.69 -13.75
C ALA A 52 -2.11 16.13 -12.84
N ILE A 53 -2.48 14.86 -13.02
CA ILE A 53 -3.49 14.15 -12.22
C ILE A 53 -3.11 14.10 -10.73
N LEU A 54 -1.88 13.73 -10.40
CA LEU A 54 -1.41 13.57 -9.01
C LEU A 54 -1.24 14.91 -8.28
N THR A 55 -1.11 16.02 -9.01
CA THR A 55 -0.99 17.37 -8.41
C THR A 55 -2.31 18.14 -8.32
N ASP A 56 -3.35 17.65 -8.99
CA ASP A 56 -4.66 18.31 -9.04
C ASP A 56 -5.65 17.67 -8.07
N ASP A 57 -5.50 18.06 -6.79
CA ASP A 57 -6.37 17.66 -5.68
C ASP A 57 -7.81 18.21 -5.78
N ARG A 58 -8.12 19.04 -6.79
CA ARG A 58 -9.46 19.64 -6.98
C ARG A 58 -10.32 18.80 -7.91
N ASN A 59 -9.74 18.34 -9.02
CA ASN A 59 -10.46 17.57 -10.02
C ASN A 59 -10.28 16.05 -9.86
N PHE A 60 -9.21 15.62 -9.19
CA PHE A 60 -8.93 14.20 -8.98
C PHE A 60 -8.85 13.87 -7.49
N ALA A 61 -9.41 12.71 -7.14
CA ALA A 61 -9.35 12.14 -5.81
C ALA A 61 -9.14 10.63 -5.92
N LEU A 62 -8.56 10.04 -4.87
CA LEU A 62 -8.42 8.60 -4.78
C LEU A 62 -9.81 7.96 -4.79
N ALA A 63 -10.08 7.12 -5.78
CA ALA A 63 -11.43 6.63 -6.05
C ALA A 63 -11.50 5.10 -6.10
N TYR A 64 -11.21 4.44 -4.99
CA TYR A 64 -11.54 3.02 -4.81
C TYR A 64 -12.39 2.77 -3.55
N PRO A 65 -13.73 2.80 -3.66
CA PRO A 65 -14.63 2.79 -2.51
C PRO A 65 -14.48 1.60 -1.55
N GLY A 66 -14.06 0.43 -2.05
CA GLY A 66 -13.79 -0.74 -1.19
C GLY A 66 -12.63 -0.49 -0.23
N MET A 67 -11.48 -0.05 -0.75
CA MET A 67 -10.34 0.34 0.07
C MET A 67 -10.66 1.51 1.00
N LEU A 68 -11.37 2.53 0.53
CA LEU A 68 -11.71 3.69 1.35
C LEU A 68 -12.62 3.32 2.53
N ALA A 69 -13.51 2.34 2.36
CA ALA A 69 -14.34 1.80 3.44
C ALA A 69 -13.49 1.06 4.49
N ILE A 70 -12.49 0.29 4.05
CA ILE A 70 -11.55 -0.44 4.91
C ILE A 70 -10.63 0.54 5.67
N LEU A 71 -10.13 1.58 5.04
CA LEU A 71 -9.23 2.54 5.69
C LEU A 71 -9.95 3.47 6.70
N GLY A 72 -11.27 3.59 6.59
CA GLY A 72 -12.09 4.45 7.44
C GLY A 72 -12.09 5.92 7.00
N LYS A 73 -13.18 6.62 7.39
CA LYS A 73 -13.52 7.98 6.92
C LYS A 73 -12.56 9.10 7.35
N ARG A 74 -11.63 8.81 8.26
CA ARG A 74 -10.64 9.77 8.79
C ARG A 74 -9.21 9.39 8.41
N SER A 75 -9.02 8.46 7.49
CA SER A 75 -7.70 8.12 6.97
C SER A 75 -7.15 9.24 6.09
N LEU A 76 -5.82 9.31 5.98
CA LEU A 76 -5.12 10.21 5.06
C LEU A 76 -5.62 10.08 3.61
N LEU A 77 -6.03 8.88 3.20
CA LEU A 77 -6.49 8.61 1.84
C LEU A 77 -7.95 9.03 1.60
N THR A 78 -8.70 9.33 2.65
CA THR A 78 -10.13 9.72 2.59
C THR A 78 -10.39 11.20 2.87
N VAL A 79 -9.50 11.89 3.60
CA VAL A 79 -9.68 13.31 3.93
C VAL A 79 -9.08 14.20 2.83
N HIS A 80 -9.63 15.40 2.64
CA HIS A 80 -9.19 16.35 1.61
C HIS A 80 -8.96 17.75 2.19
N GLY A 81 -8.33 18.63 1.39
CA GLY A 81 -8.18 20.04 1.71
C GLY A 81 -7.36 20.32 2.97
N VAL A 82 -7.88 21.17 3.85
CA VAL A 82 -7.19 21.62 5.07
C VAL A 82 -6.97 20.47 6.05
N GLU A 83 -7.97 19.61 6.24
CA GLU A 83 -7.84 18.45 7.13
C GLU A 83 -6.80 17.45 6.64
N HIS A 84 -6.72 17.22 5.32
CA HIS A 84 -5.65 16.39 4.75
C HIS A 84 -4.26 16.99 5.03
N LYS A 85 -4.09 18.30 4.81
CA LYS A 85 -2.81 18.99 5.09
C LYS A 85 -2.43 18.89 6.56
N ARG A 86 -3.40 19.08 7.47
CA ARG A 86 -3.19 18.98 8.91
C ARG A 86 -2.80 17.56 9.32
N LEU A 87 -3.57 16.56 8.89
CA LEU A 87 -3.31 15.16 9.20
C LEU A 87 -1.96 14.72 8.63
N ARG A 88 -1.64 15.07 7.38
CA ARG A 88 -0.36 14.75 6.75
C ARG A 88 0.81 15.35 7.52
N ARG A 89 0.72 16.61 7.97
CA ARG A 89 1.79 17.22 8.77
C ARG A 89 2.03 16.45 10.07
N LEU A 90 0.96 16.07 10.77
CA LEU A 90 1.07 15.34 12.05
C LEU A 90 1.63 13.94 11.88
N THR A 91 1.22 13.22 10.84
CA THR A 91 1.62 11.81 10.64
C THR A 91 2.95 11.66 9.92
N THR A 92 3.37 12.65 9.12
CA THR A 92 4.64 12.57 8.38
C THR A 92 5.82 13.17 9.13
N ALA A 93 5.59 14.10 10.07
CA ALA A 93 6.68 14.72 10.84
C ALA A 93 7.58 13.71 11.60
N PRO A 94 7.05 12.62 12.21
CA PRO A 94 7.89 11.65 12.90
C PRO A 94 8.72 10.77 11.94
N ILE A 95 8.29 10.62 10.70
CA ILE A 95 8.88 9.68 9.74
C ILE A 95 9.68 10.35 8.61
N ASN A 96 9.65 11.68 8.55
CA ASN A 96 10.37 12.49 7.57
C ASN A 96 11.34 13.44 8.26
N GLY A 97 12.48 13.68 7.61
CA GLY A 97 13.51 14.60 8.08
C GLY A 97 14.79 13.87 8.46
N ASN A 98 15.92 14.57 8.35
CA ASN A 98 17.25 13.95 8.46
C ASN A 98 17.48 13.26 9.81
N GLU A 99 17.00 13.85 10.91
CA GLU A 99 17.17 13.29 12.25
C GLU A 99 16.40 11.97 12.42
N ALA A 100 15.11 11.95 12.06
CA ALA A 100 14.28 10.74 12.09
C ALA A 100 14.85 9.65 11.17
N LEU A 101 15.22 10.01 9.93
CA LEU A 101 15.79 9.07 8.98
C LEU A 101 17.13 8.49 9.46
N SER A 102 17.99 9.28 10.10
CA SER A 102 19.27 8.80 10.62
C SER A 102 19.06 7.72 11.69
N MET A 103 18.12 7.94 12.62
CA MET A 103 17.77 6.93 13.63
C MET A 103 17.16 5.66 12.99
N TYR A 104 16.35 5.81 11.95
CA TYR A 104 15.72 4.66 11.30
C TYR A 104 16.68 3.83 10.46
N VAL A 105 17.73 4.42 9.89
CA VAL A 105 18.74 3.66 9.14
C VAL A 105 19.42 2.64 10.03
N GLU A 106 19.89 3.04 11.21
CA GLU A 106 20.53 2.13 12.18
C GLU A 106 19.58 1.03 12.63
N LEU A 107 18.33 1.39 12.93
CA LEU A 107 17.28 0.43 13.28
C LEU A 107 17.00 -0.59 12.16
N ILE A 108 16.86 -0.11 10.93
CA ILE A 108 16.58 -0.96 9.76
C ILE A 108 17.74 -1.93 9.55
N GLU A 109 18.97 -1.44 9.63
CA GLU A 109 20.17 -2.25 9.51
C GLU A 109 20.19 -3.36 10.57
N ASP A 110 19.97 -3.04 11.84
CA ASP A 110 19.93 -4.01 12.94
C ASP A 110 18.84 -5.09 12.71
N VAL A 111 17.63 -4.69 12.32
CA VAL A 111 16.53 -5.63 12.04
C VAL A 111 16.86 -6.53 10.85
N VAL A 112 17.45 -5.98 9.78
CA VAL A 112 17.81 -6.75 8.58
C VAL A 112 18.94 -7.72 8.88
N MET A 113 20.00 -7.28 9.54
CA MET A 113 21.15 -8.13 9.89
C MET A 113 20.73 -9.28 10.81
N THR A 114 19.97 -8.97 11.87
CA THR A 114 19.44 -10.00 12.78
C THR A 114 18.53 -10.99 12.05
N SER A 115 17.69 -10.51 11.13
CA SER A 115 16.82 -11.39 10.34
C SER A 115 17.62 -12.28 9.38
N PHE A 116 18.69 -11.78 8.77
CA PHE A 116 19.59 -12.60 7.94
C PHE A 116 20.31 -13.68 8.76
N ASP A 117 20.80 -13.35 9.95
CA ASP A 117 21.44 -14.32 10.84
C ASP A 117 20.44 -15.42 11.26
N GLU A 118 19.21 -15.03 11.63
CA GLU A 118 18.12 -15.95 11.92
C GLU A 118 17.87 -16.89 10.73
N TRP A 119 17.69 -16.36 9.52
CA TRP A 119 17.39 -17.14 8.33
C TRP A 119 18.54 -18.04 7.90
N ALA A 120 19.79 -17.58 8.00
CA ALA A 120 20.98 -18.37 7.70
C ALA A 120 21.16 -19.54 8.68
N SER A 121 20.74 -19.36 9.94
CA SER A 121 20.75 -20.42 10.95
C SER A 121 19.62 -21.46 10.75
N MET A 122 18.57 -21.12 9.99
CA MET A 122 17.51 -22.06 9.68
C MET A 122 18.03 -23.10 8.68
N ASN A 123 18.23 -24.33 9.14
CA ASN A 123 18.63 -25.45 8.29
C ASN A 123 17.48 -25.98 7.42
N LYS A 124 16.67 -25.08 6.84
CA LYS A 124 15.51 -25.38 5.99
C LYS A 124 15.27 -24.24 4.99
N PRO A 125 14.61 -24.52 3.85
CA PRO A 125 14.16 -23.47 2.94
C PRO A 125 13.25 -22.47 3.65
N ILE A 126 13.41 -21.20 3.30
CA ILE A 126 12.56 -20.09 3.76
C ILE A 126 11.71 -19.57 2.60
N GLU A 127 10.51 -19.08 2.90
CA GLU A 127 9.73 -18.30 1.95
C GLU A 127 10.14 -16.84 2.03
N LEU A 128 11.06 -16.41 1.15
CA LEU A 128 11.72 -15.11 1.24
C LEU A 128 10.74 -13.93 1.33
N LEU A 129 9.65 -13.96 0.55
CA LEU A 129 8.65 -12.89 0.57
C LEU A 129 7.95 -12.76 1.94
N VAL A 130 7.66 -13.89 2.59
CA VAL A 130 7.02 -13.91 3.92
C VAL A 130 7.98 -13.36 4.96
N GLU A 131 9.24 -13.77 4.91
CA GLU A 131 10.24 -13.34 5.87
C GLU A 131 10.64 -11.87 5.69
N LEU A 132 10.73 -11.37 4.45
CA LEU A 132 10.92 -9.93 4.17
C LEU A 132 9.73 -9.08 4.67
N LYS A 133 8.50 -9.57 4.49
CA LYS A 133 7.31 -8.91 5.05
C LYS A 133 7.37 -8.86 6.58
N ARG A 134 7.79 -9.95 7.23
CA ARG A 134 7.98 -10.02 8.68
C ARG A 134 9.03 -9.02 9.17
N ALA A 135 10.19 -8.95 8.52
CA ALA A 135 11.24 -7.98 8.84
C ALA A 135 10.76 -6.53 8.67
N SER A 136 10.09 -6.22 7.55
CA SER A 136 9.50 -4.90 7.30
C SER A 136 8.46 -4.53 8.37
N PHE A 137 7.69 -5.51 8.83
CA PHE A 137 6.70 -5.32 9.88
C PHE A 137 7.32 -5.03 11.26
N LYS A 138 8.46 -5.68 11.58
CA LYS A 138 9.25 -5.37 12.79
C LYS A 138 9.67 -3.88 12.79
N VAL A 139 10.23 -3.40 11.67
CA VAL A 139 10.61 -1.98 11.48
C VAL A 139 9.40 -1.06 11.67
N LEU A 140 8.29 -1.34 10.96
CA LEU A 140 7.08 -0.51 11.02
C LEU A 140 6.53 -0.39 12.45
N THR A 141 6.50 -1.52 13.17
CA THR A 141 6.01 -1.54 14.55
C THR A 141 6.92 -0.73 15.46
N TYR A 142 8.23 -0.79 15.27
CA TYR A 142 9.16 0.03 16.04
C TYR A 142 8.93 1.53 15.79
N ILE A 143 8.80 1.93 14.52
CA ILE A 143 8.56 3.34 14.13
C ILE A 143 7.29 3.89 14.79
N PHE A 144 6.18 3.13 14.77
CA PHE A 144 4.90 3.61 15.28
C PHE A 144 4.70 3.43 16.79
N PHE A 145 5.32 2.42 17.41
CA PHE A 145 5.10 2.07 18.82
C PHE A 145 6.34 2.21 19.71
N GLY A 146 7.45 2.73 19.18
CA GLY A 146 8.66 3.04 19.95
C GLY A 146 9.31 1.83 20.62
N GLY A 147 9.29 0.66 19.94
CA GLY A 147 9.90 -0.58 20.42
C GLY A 147 9.17 -1.27 21.59
N ARG A 148 8.12 -0.67 22.16
CA ARG A 148 7.31 -1.26 23.24
C ARG A 148 6.16 -2.08 22.65
N GLY A 149 6.43 -3.34 22.28
CA GLY A 149 5.35 -4.21 21.77
C GLY A 149 5.75 -5.53 21.15
N TYR A 150 6.92 -6.09 21.46
CA TYR A 150 7.37 -7.35 20.84
C TYR A 150 6.50 -8.56 21.17
N SER A 151 5.80 -8.55 22.30
CA SER A 151 5.03 -9.70 22.80
C SER A 151 3.69 -9.96 22.09
N SER A 152 3.21 -9.06 21.22
CA SER A 152 1.94 -9.23 20.48
C SER A 152 2.04 -9.03 18.96
N LEU A 153 3.25 -9.15 18.38
CA LEU A 153 3.48 -8.94 16.94
C LEU A 153 2.72 -9.91 16.04
N GLN A 154 2.52 -11.17 16.46
CA GLN A 154 1.83 -12.18 15.63
C GLN A 154 0.36 -11.82 15.35
N PRO A 155 -0.46 -11.53 16.38
CA PRO A 155 -1.82 -11.04 16.16
C PRO A 155 -1.87 -9.80 15.27
N LEU A 156 -0.96 -8.84 15.47
CA LEU A 156 -0.93 -7.61 14.69
C LEU A 156 -0.55 -7.88 13.22
N THR A 157 0.43 -8.73 12.97
CA THR A 157 0.83 -9.14 11.61
C THR A 157 -0.33 -9.78 10.86
N GLN A 158 -1.10 -10.64 11.53
CA GLN A 158 -2.29 -11.27 10.94
C GLN A 158 -3.37 -10.24 10.61
N LEU A 159 -3.66 -9.30 11.51
CA LEU A 159 -4.62 -8.21 11.27
C LEU A 159 -4.23 -7.36 10.06
N PHE A 160 -2.95 -6.99 9.94
CA PHE A 160 -2.46 -6.26 8.78
C PHE A 160 -2.56 -7.08 7.49
N SER A 161 -2.24 -8.38 7.54
CA SER A 161 -2.39 -9.27 6.39
C SER A 161 -3.84 -9.36 5.92
N ASP A 162 -4.79 -9.51 6.85
CA ASP A 162 -6.23 -9.55 6.52
C ASP A 162 -6.72 -8.21 5.98
N LEU A 163 -6.27 -7.08 6.57
CA LEU A 163 -6.59 -5.72 6.13
C LEU A 163 -6.14 -5.48 4.68
N PHE A 164 -4.86 -5.70 4.37
CA PHE A 164 -4.31 -5.51 3.03
C PHE A 164 -4.85 -6.54 2.03
N GLY A 165 -5.07 -7.79 2.48
CA GLY A 165 -5.63 -8.85 1.65
C GLY A 165 -7.06 -8.57 1.17
N GLY A 166 -7.87 -7.82 1.92
CA GLY A 166 -9.19 -7.39 1.47
C GLY A 166 -9.19 -6.05 0.70
N MET A 167 -8.15 -5.23 0.87
CA MET A 167 -8.09 -3.85 0.36
C MET A 167 -8.26 -3.74 -1.15
N PHE A 168 -7.72 -4.66 -1.94
CA PHE A 168 -7.77 -4.63 -3.41
C PHE A 168 -8.73 -5.67 -4.01
N THR A 169 -9.60 -6.27 -3.17
CA THR A 169 -10.57 -7.28 -3.61
C THR A 169 -11.92 -6.68 -3.91
N ARG A 170 -12.78 -7.43 -4.63
CA ARG A 170 -14.18 -7.02 -4.83
C ARG A 170 -14.85 -6.81 -3.46
N PRO A 171 -15.58 -5.71 -3.24
CA PRO A 171 -16.14 -5.35 -1.93
C PRO A 171 -17.37 -6.19 -1.57
N ILE A 172 -17.20 -7.51 -1.44
CA ILE A 172 -18.25 -8.48 -1.12
C ILE A 172 -18.21 -8.73 0.38
N ASN A 173 -19.19 -8.18 1.10
CA ASN A 173 -19.30 -8.32 2.55
C ASN A 173 -20.07 -9.59 2.95
N LEU A 174 -19.53 -10.76 2.60
CA LEU A 174 -20.09 -12.07 2.99
C LEU A 174 -19.03 -12.88 3.75
N PRO A 175 -19.44 -13.75 4.71
CA PRO A 175 -18.50 -14.61 5.44
C PRO A 175 -17.60 -15.41 4.48
N GLY A 176 -16.29 -15.46 4.77
CA GLY A 176 -15.30 -16.16 3.96
C GLY A 176 -14.62 -15.31 2.88
N PHE A 177 -15.21 -14.19 2.46
CA PHE A 177 -14.58 -13.29 1.49
C PHE A 177 -13.47 -12.43 2.12
N PRO A 178 -12.36 -12.15 1.39
CA PRO A 178 -11.27 -11.31 1.90
C PRO A 178 -11.73 -9.92 2.37
N TYR A 179 -12.66 -9.30 1.65
CA TYR A 179 -13.22 -8.00 2.04
C TYR A 179 -13.94 -8.04 3.40
N ASN A 180 -14.69 -9.12 3.71
CA ASN A 180 -15.32 -9.30 5.02
C ASN A 180 -14.29 -9.49 6.14
N LYS A 181 -13.19 -10.21 5.87
CA LYS A 181 -12.10 -10.37 6.83
C LYS A 181 -11.41 -9.03 7.11
N ALA A 182 -11.11 -8.26 6.07
CA ALA A 182 -10.53 -6.92 6.22
C ALA A 182 -11.41 -5.98 7.05
N LEU A 183 -12.73 -6.01 6.84
CA LEU A 183 -13.67 -5.21 7.63
C LEU A 183 -13.70 -5.59 9.12
N LYS A 184 -13.36 -6.83 9.47
CA LYS A 184 -13.29 -7.32 10.86
C LYS A 184 -11.92 -7.11 11.49
N ALA A 185 -10.90 -6.76 10.70
CA ALA A 185 -9.54 -6.51 11.15
C ALA A 185 -9.29 -5.03 11.55
N ILE A 186 -10.31 -4.19 11.42
CA ILE A 186 -10.35 -2.77 11.81
C ILE A 186 -11.09 -2.65 13.14
#